data_AF-A0A9X6AIB3-F1
#
_entry.id   AF-A0A9X6AIB3-F1
#
_cell.length_a   1.000
_cell.length_b   1.000
_cell.length_c   1.000
_cell.angle_alpha   90.00
_cell.angle_beta   90.00
_cell.angle_gamma   90.00
#
_symmetry.space_group_name_H-M   'P 1'
#
loop_
_entity.id
_entity.type
_entity.pdbx_description
1 polymer ?
#
loop_
_entity_poly.entity_id
_entity_poly.type
_entity_poly.pdbx_seq_one_letter_code
_entity_poly.pdbx_strand_id
1 'polypeptide(L)' 'MGYAESLGSYWRGRYKLAPGKYATVRDADGDAIRFRSKAAAKKAADAEEAKLLAGTKKAPRERITFGAYVNCWYAAQD' A
#
# COMPACT_ATOMS: atom_id res chain seq x y z
N MET A 1 -3.65 -4.93 -8.46
CA MET A 1 -4.97 -5.56 -8.56
C MET A 1 -4.94 -6.82 -7.73
N GLY A 2 -5.73 -6.86 -6.65
CA GLY A 2 -5.85 -8.02 -5.79
C GLY A 2 -6.65 -9.14 -6.47
N TYR A 3 -6.32 -10.40 -6.16
CA TYR A 3 -7.05 -11.57 -6.64
C TYR A 3 -7.40 -12.51 -5.48
N ALA A 4 -8.52 -13.22 -5.64
CA ALA A 4 -8.96 -14.24 -4.71
C ALA A 4 -8.50 -15.62 -5.21
N GLU A 5 -7.70 -16.31 -4.39
CA GLU A 5 -7.23 -17.67 -4.63
C GLU A 5 -8.16 -18.66 -3.92
N SER A 6 -8.67 -19.67 -4.63
CA SER A 6 -9.49 -20.73 -4.05
C SER A 6 -8.60 -21.85 -3.54
N LEU A 7 -8.72 -22.20 -2.26
CA LEU A 7 -8.02 -23.33 -1.63
C LEU A 7 -8.97 -24.50 -1.34
N GLY A 8 -10.08 -24.58 -2.08
CA GLY A 8 -11.10 -25.63 -1.95
C GLY A 8 -12.08 -25.37 -0.79
N SER A 9 -11.57 -25.26 0.44
CA SER A 9 -12.42 -25.04 1.63
C SER A 9 -12.66 -23.56 1.94
N TYR A 10 -11.76 -22.68 1.48
CA TYR A 10 -11.84 -21.25 1.73
C TYR A 10 -11.16 -20.46 0.62
N TRP A 11 -11.47 -19.16 0.58
CA TRP A 11 -10.87 -18.19 -0.31
C TRP A 11 -9.80 -17.39 0.43
N ARG A 12 -8.68 -17.15 -0.24
CA ARG A 12 -7.59 -16.35 0.29
C ARG A 12 -7.37 -15.12 -0.60
N GLY A 13 -7.36 -13.94 0.00
CA GLY A 13 -7.02 -12.71 -0.73
C GLY A 13 -5.51 -12.61 -0.94
N ARG A 14 -5.06 -12.38 -2.17
CA ARG A 14 -3.66 -12.09 -2.50
C ARG A 14 -3.58 -10.77 -3.25
N TYR A 15 -2.61 -9.94 -2.89
CA TYR A 15 -2.43 -8.63 -3.49
C TYR A 15 -0.95 -8.39 -3.84
N LYS A 16 -0.72 -7.45 -4.75
CA LYS A 16 0.63 -7.14 -5.21
C LYS A 16 1.27 -6.17 -4.22
N LEU A 17 2.32 -6.63 -3.53
CA LEU A 17 3.08 -5.81 -2.58
C LEU A 17 4.15 -4.98 -3.29
N ALA A 18 4.84 -5.60 -4.26
CA ALA A 18 5.89 -4.99 -5.06
C ALA A 18 5.88 -5.61 -6.47
N PRO A 19 6.52 -4.99 -7.49
CA PRO A 19 6.77 -5.68 -8.75
C PRO A 19 7.46 -7.04 -8.49
N GLY A 20 6.78 -8.13 -8.86
CA GLY A 20 7.27 -9.50 -8.64
C GLY A 20 6.99 -10.10 -7.25
N LYS A 21 6.49 -9.33 -6.28
CA LYS A 21 6.20 -9.82 -4.91
C LYS A 21 4.71 -9.75 -4.59
N TYR A 22 4.12 -10.90 -4.29
CA TYR A 22 2.73 -11.01 -3.89
C TYR A 22 2.64 -11.29 -2.40
N ALA A 23 1.80 -10.53 -1.72
CA ALA A 23 1.46 -10.75 -0.33
C ALA A 23 0.07 -11.35 -0.20
N THR A 24 -0.19 -11.90 0.98
CA THR A 24 -1.49 -12.49 1.34
C THR A 24 -2.16 -11.57 2.33
N VAL A 25 -3.47 -11.41 2.19
CA VAL A 25 -4.28 -10.73 3.20
C VAL A 25 -4.17 -11.50 4.51
N ARG A 26 -3.57 -10.84 5.50
CA ARG A 26 -3.39 -11.37 6.85
C ARG A 26 -4.20 -10.53 7.83
N ASP A 27 -4.63 -11.17 8.92
CA ASP A 27 -5.25 -10.49 10.05
C ASP A 27 -4.20 -9.76 10.89
N ALA A 28 -4.64 -9.00 11.89
CA ALA A 28 -3.78 -8.28 12.83
C ALA A 28 -2.77 -9.20 13.53
N ASP A 29 -3.13 -10.46 13.78
CA ASP A 29 -2.29 -11.50 14.38
C ASP A 29 -1.26 -12.10 13.39
N GLY A 30 -1.32 -11.74 12.11
CA GLY A 30 -0.43 -12.24 11.06
C GLY A 30 -0.93 -13.52 10.37
N ASP A 31 -2.09 -14.04 10.76
CA ASP A 31 -2.71 -15.22 10.15
C ASP A 31 -3.39 -14.90 8.82
N ALA A 32 -3.36 -15.85 7.87
CA ALA A 32 -4.01 -15.66 6.59
C ALA A 32 -5.54 -15.65 6.74
N ILE A 33 -6.20 -14.55 6.34
CA ILE A 33 -7.65 -14.45 6.45
C ILE A 33 -8.32 -15.42 5.49
N ARG A 34 -9.17 -16.29 6.06
CA ARG A 34 -9.96 -17.28 5.32
C ARG A 34 -11.34 -16.71 5.05
N PHE A 35 -11.57 -16.31 3.80
CA PHE A 35 -12.86 -15.80 3.38
C PHE A 35 -13.76 -16.95 2.92
N ARG A 36 -15.03 -16.90 3.30
CA ARG A 36 -16.03 -17.86 2.82
C ARG A 36 -16.44 -17.59 1.37
N SER A 37 -16.25 -16.37 0.86
CA SER A 37 -16.65 -15.96 -0.47
C SER A 37 -15.52 -15.31 -1.27
N LYS A 38 -15.51 -15.58 -2.58
CA LYS A 38 -14.57 -14.99 -3.56
C LYS A 38 -14.62 -13.45 -3.55
N ALA A 39 -15.83 -12.89 -3.46
CA ALA A 39 -16.04 -11.45 -3.47
C ALA A 39 -15.44 -10.78 -2.22
N ALA A 40 -15.59 -11.38 -1.04
CA ALA A 40 -14.98 -10.88 0.19
C ALA A 40 -13.45 -10.94 0.12
N ALA A 41 -12.88 -12.05 -0.35
CA ALA A 41 -11.44 -12.20 -0.53
C ALA A 41 -10.85 -11.16 -1.49
N LYS A 42 -11.52 -10.91 -2.62
CA LYS A 42 -11.09 -9.89 -3.58
C LYS A 42 -11.17 -8.49 -2.99
N LYS A 43 -12.30 -8.14 -2.38
CA LYS A 43 -12.51 -6.82 -1.75
C LYS A 43 -11.46 -6.54 -0.67
N ALA A 44 -11.13 -7.54 0.15
CA ALA A 44 -10.08 -7.41 1.15
C ALA A 44 -8.69 -7.25 0.52
N ALA A 45 -8.39 -8.00 -0.54
CA ALA A 45 -7.12 -7.87 -1.26
C ALA A 45 -6.94 -6.48 -1.89
N ASP A 46 -7.99 -5.95 -2.54
CA ASP A 46 -7.96 -4.61 -3.13
C ASP A 46 -7.86 -3.51 -2.05
N ALA A 47 -8.54 -3.68 -0.91
CA ALA A 47 -8.44 -2.74 0.21
C ALA A 47 -7.02 -2.68 0.81
N GLU A 48 -6.35 -3.83 0.96
CA GLU A 48 -5.00 -3.88 1.50
C GLU A 48 -3.96 -3.32 0.53
N GLU A 49 -4.14 -3.56 -0.78
CA GLU A 49 -3.35 -2.91 -1.82
C GLU A 49 -3.54 -1.38 -1.81
N ALA A 50 -4.78 -0.92 -1.63
CA ALA A 50 -5.09 0.51 -1.54
C ALA A 50 -4.44 1.16 -0.30
N LYS A 51 -4.45 0.49 0.85
CA LYS A 51 -3.73 0.96 2.06
C LYS A 51 -2.23 1.04 1.83
N LEU A 52 -1.64 0.04 1.17
CA LEU A 52 -0.21 0.06 0.84
C LEU A 52 0.13 1.17 -0.13
N LEU A 53 -0.67 1.37 -1.17
CA LEU A 53 -0.51 2.51 -2.09
C LEU A 53 -0.70 3.84 -1.37
N ALA A 54 -1.64 3.94 -0.43
CA ALA A 54 -1.87 5.13 0.39
C ALA A 54 -0.71 5.40 1.35
N GLY A 55 -0.16 4.37 2.01
CA GLY A 55 1.04 4.50 2.85
C GLY A 55 2.32 4.77 2.04
N THR A 56 2.35 4.34 0.76
CA THR A 56 3.43 4.64 -0.18
C THR A 56 3.27 6.02 -0.84
N LYS A 57 2.13 6.71 -0.66
CA LYS A 57 2.07 8.13 -0.96
C LYS A 57 3.00 8.83 0.03
N LYS A 58 4.26 8.96 -0.40
CA LYS A 58 5.25 9.87 0.16
C LYS A 58 4.52 11.15 0.51
N ALA A 59 4.69 11.59 1.76
CA ALA A 59 4.28 12.92 2.19
C ALA A 59 4.61 13.91 1.06
N PRO A 60 3.69 14.84 0.72
CA PRO A 60 3.92 15.79 -0.34
C PRO A 60 5.28 16.44 -0.10
N ARG A 61 6.22 16.29 -1.04
CA ARG A 61 7.52 16.97 -0.97
C ARG A 61 7.20 18.44 -0.70
N GLU A 62 7.75 18.98 0.39
CA GLU A 62 7.61 20.40 0.71
C GLU A 62 7.98 21.20 -0.53
N ARG A 63 6.99 21.87 -1.12
CA ARG A 63 7.21 22.73 -2.28
C ARG A 63 7.78 24.02 -1.75
N ILE A 64 9.10 24.09 -1.67
CA ILE A 64 9.80 25.34 -1.37
C ILE A 64 9.62 26.25 -2.59
N THR A 65 9.21 27.49 -2.37
CA THR A 65 9.16 28.49 -3.45
C THR A 65 10.58 28.85 -3.86
N PHE A 66 10.79 29.23 -5.13
CA PHE A 66 12.12 29.65 -5.59
C PHE A 66 12.70 30.77 -4.71
N GLY A 67 11.87 31.71 -4.24
CA GLY A 67 12.28 32.77 -3.32
C GLY A 67 12.78 32.24 -1.97
N ALA A 68 12.10 31.24 -1.38
CA ALA A 68 12.54 30.63 -0.12
C ALA A 68 13.85 29.84 -0.29
N TYR A 69 14.08 29.23 -1.45
CA TYR A 69 15.36 28.59 -1.78
C TYR A 69 16.51 29.61 -1.87
N VAL A 70 16.29 30.71 -2.61
CA VAL A 70 17.31 31.77 -2.78
C VAL A 70 17.65 32.43 -1.45
N ASN A 71 16.66 32.69 -0.60
CA ASN A 71 16.90 33.30 0.70
C ASN A 71 17.73 32.39 1.61
N CYS A 72 17.46 31.08 1.60
CA CYS A 72 18.23 30.10 2.37
C CYS A 72 19.68 29.97 1.86
N TRP A 73 19.87 30.08 0.54
CA TRP A 73 21.19 30.06 -0.08
C TRP A 73 22.02 31.30 0.29
N TYR A 74 21.44 32.49 0.26
CA TYR A 74 22.13 33.72 0.69
C TYR A 74 22.42 33.74 2.19
N ALA A 75 21.50 33.26 3.03
CA ALA A 75 21.69 33.20 4.48
C ALA A 75 22.80 32.22 4.91
N ALA A 76 23.14 31.24 4.08
CA ALA A 76 24.24 30.30 4.32
C ALA A 76 25.58 30.76 3.71
N GLN A 77 25.61 31.95 3.08
CA GLN A 77 26.81 32.56 2.49
C GLN A 77 27.36 33.73 3.32
N ASP A 78 26.67 34.14 4.39
CA ASP A 78 27.18 35.06 5.43
C ASP A 78 28.04 34.30 6.45
#